data_AF-A0AA46B0R5-F1
#
_entry.id   AF-A0AA46B0R5-F1
#
_cell.length_a   1.000
_cell.length_b   1.000
_cell.length_c   1.000
_cell.angle_alpha   90.00
_cell.angle_beta   90.00
_cell.angle_gamma   90.00
#
_symmetry.space_group_name_H-M   'P 1'
#
loop_
_entity.id
_entity.type
_entity.pdbx_description
1 polymer ?
#
loop_
_entity_poly.entity_id
_entity_poly.type
_entity_poly.pdbx_seq_one_letter_code
_entity_poly.pdbx_strand_id
1 'polypeptide(L)'
;MQAMDARRGNEQIAFGRRYWEVLALCLALAACQAPSSPASAEAAATPAPLVAASPTASPGPASGDSSGYPDASYTDGRLRPAYGWCVDGVEDAGKLQACGKDELAYQEGRLQEAAGKVAAGLDAAAKNAFLATQATWRSDTDRHCVAAVTAGVDDLQKAQECRLFRVANRADALLAQSGPPDTSYTQAPLRPEYTRCVQDARGMNDQLEACDATELAYHRTQMEEVVARIMDGPDGPAKDRWMDEQATWAEDTGKRCSPAAESVGQVLDAQSCLINRYANRTVELQTRERR
;
A
#
# COMPACT_ATOMS: atom_id res chain seq x y z
N MET A 1 -17.78 26.42 -33.91
CA MET A 1 -18.37 26.31 -32.55
C MET A 1 -18.99 24.90 -32.35
N GLN A 2 -18.27 23.83 -32.72
CA GLN A 2 -18.74 22.42 -32.66
C GLN A 2 -17.68 21.45 -32.08
N ALA A 3 -16.55 21.95 -31.59
CA ALA A 3 -15.47 21.12 -31.03
C ALA A 3 -15.50 21.00 -29.49
N MET A 4 -16.44 21.69 -28.82
CA MET A 4 -16.53 21.69 -27.35
C MET A 4 -17.46 20.59 -26.82
N ASP A 5 -18.43 20.11 -27.60
CA ASP A 5 -19.36 19.05 -27.16
C ASP A 5 -18.74 17.65 -27.19
N ALA A 6 -17.78 17.40 -28.10
CA ALA A 6 -17.10 16.10 -28.20
C ALA A 6 -16.11 15.84 -27.04
N ARG A 7 -15.49 16.89 -26.47
CA ARG A 7 -14.58 16.75 -25.30
C ARG A 7 -15.35 16.42 -24.03
N ARG A 8 -16.53 17.02 -23.83
CA ARG A 8 -17.38 16.80 -22.65
C ARG A 8 -17.92 15.37 -22.57
N GLY A 9 -18.25 14.77 -23.72
CA GLY A 9 -18.70 13.38 -23.81
C GLY A 9 -17.58 12.37 -23.50
N ASN A 10 -16.34 12.63 -23.93
CA ASN A 10 -15.21 11.72 -23.68
C ASN A 10 -14.70 11.78 -22.24
N GLU A 11 -14.74 12.96 -21.61
CA GLU A 11 -14.47 13.11 -20.18
C GLU A 11 -15.50 12.33 -19.34
N GLN A 12 -16.80 12.49 -19.59
CA GLN A 12 -17.85 11.78 -18.85
C GLN A 12 -17.77 10.25 -18.97
N ILE A 13 -17.38 9.72 -20.14
CA ILE A 13 -17.23 8.27 -20.35
C ILE A 13 -15.98 7.70 -19.67
N ALA A 14 -14.89 8.48 -19.59
CA ALA A 14 -13.67 8.11 -18.87
C ALA A 14 -13.85 8.14 -17.33
N PHE A 15 -14.61 9.11 -16.80
CA PHE A 15 -14.99 9.16 -15.38
C PHE A 15 -15.88 7.96 -14.98
N GLY A 16 -16.83 7.55 -15.84
CA GLY A 16 -17.69 6.40 -15.59
C GLY A 16 -16.96 5.05 -15.55
N ARG A 17 -15.87 4.90 -16.32
CA ARG A 17 -15.04 3.68 -16.34
C ARG A 17 -14.11 3.56 -15.13
N ARG A 18 -13.66 4.69 -14.57
CA ARG A 18 -12.78 4.74 -13.38
C ARG A 18 -13.54 4.70 -12.05
N TYR A 19 -14.78 5.21 -12.02
CA TYR A 19 -15.75 4.90 -10.96
C TYR A 19 -15.91 3.38 -10.83
N TRP A 20 -16.00 2.69 -11.98
CA TRP A 20 -16.10 1.23 -12.04
C TRP A 20 -14.84 0.48 -11.61
N GLU A 21 -13.63 1.01 -11.78
CA GLU A 21 -12.38 0.36 -11.33
C GLU A 21 -12.16 0.51 -9.82
N VAL A 22 -12.52 1.65 -9.22
CA VAL A 22 -12.47 1.84 -7.75
C VAL A 22 -13.62 1.08 -7.06
N LEU A 23 -14.83 1.08 -7.65
CA LEU A 23 -15.87 0.15 -7.22
C LEU A 23 -15.48 -1.31 -7.48
N ALA A 24 -14.81 -1.63 -8.60
CA ALA A 24 -14.36 -2.99 -8.86
C ALA A 24 -13.25 -3.41 -7.91
N LEU A 25 -12.37 -2.52 -7.44
CA LEU A 25 -11.44 -2.84 -6.35
C LEU A 25 -12.17 -3.04 -5.01
N CYS A 26 -13.28 -2.34 -4.78
CA CYS A 26 -14.16 -2.59 -3.63
C CYS A 26 -14.95 -3.93 -3.79
N LEU A 27 -15.34 -4.30 -5.03
CA LEU A 27 -16.17 -5.46 -5.37
C LEU A 27 -15.38 -6.74 -5.67
N ALA A 28 -14.13 -6.68 -6.13
CA ALA A 28 -13.34 -7.84 -6.62
C ALA A 28 -12.81 -8.75 -5.50
N LEU A 29 -13.07 -8.41 -4.23
CA LEU A 29 -12.84 -9.32 -3.10
C LEU A 29 -14.08 -10.19 -2.78
N ALA A 30 -15.13 -10.13 -3.61
CA ALA A 30 -16.38 -10.88 -3.43
C ALA A 30 -16.41 -12.26 -4.10
N ALA A 31 -15.31 -12.79 -4.64
CA ALA A 31 -15.33 -14.05 -5.41
C ALA A 31 -14.24 -15.04 -5.01
N CYS A 32 -14.24 -15.50 -3.76
CA CYS A 32 -13.71 -16.82 -3.38
C CYS A 32 -14.60 -17.43 -2.29
N GLN A 33 -15.87 -17.66 -2.59
CA GLN A 33 -16.67 -18.65 -1.88
C GLN A 33 -17.41 -19.49 -2.91
N ALA A 34 -16.91 -20.70 -3.14
CA ALA A 34 -17.68 -21.76 -3.77
C ALA A 34 -17.68 -22.99 -2.84
N PRO A 35 -18.82 -23.68 -2.71
CA PRO A 35 -19.11 -24.62 -1.63
C PRO A 35 -18.46 -25.99 -1.84
N SER A 36 -18.02 -26.58 -0.72
CA SER A 36 -17.47 -27.93 -0.63
C SER A 36 -18.52 -29.02 -0.86
N SER A 37 -18.10 -30.12 -1.49
CA SER A 37 -18.70 -31.45 -1.29
C SER A 37 -17.63 -32.54 -1.45
N PRO A 38 -17.78 -33.70 -0.77
CA PRO A 38 -16.65 -34.50 -0.29
C PRO A 38 -16.46 -35.82 -1.06
N ALA A 39 -15.22 -36.34 -1.10
CA ALA A 39 -14.93 -37.79 -1.05
C ALA A 39 -13.42 -38.10 -0.94
N SER A 40 -13.08 -38.79 0.16
CA SER A 40 -12.12 -39.90 0.31
C SER A 40 -10.82 -39.94 -0.49
N ALA A 41 -9.67 -39.98 0.21
CA ALA A 41 -9.07 -41.24 0.66
C ALA A 41 -7.77 -41.01 1.43
N GLU A 42 -7.58 -41.88 2.40
CA GLU A 42 -6.54 -41.99 3.42
C GLU A 42 -5.20 -42.47 2.83
N ALA A 43 -4.08 -41.88 3.27
CA ALA A 43 -2.78 -42.55 3.34
C ALA A 43 -1.85 -41.85 4.34
N ALA A 44 -1.56 -42.54 5.44
CA ALA A 44 -0.66 -42.13 6.49
C ALA A 44 0.82 -42.16 6.07
N ALA A 45 1.62 -41.23 6.59
CA ALA A 45 3.04 -41.43 6.83
C ALA A 45 3.51 -40.62 8.05
N THR A 46 4.18 -41.32 8.95
CA THR A 46 4.72 -40.94 10.27
C THR A 46 5.91 -39.96 10.19
N PRO A 47 6.28 -39.29 11.30
CA PRO A 47 7.19 -38.15 11.31
C PRO A 47 8.67 -38.53 11.59
N ALA A 48 9.60 -37.71 11.11
CA ALA A 48 11.02 -37.74 11.46
C ALA A 48 11.62 -36.31 11.40
N PRO A 49 12.73 -36.02 12.13
CA PRO A 49 12.77 -34.92 13.09
C PRO A 49 13.46 -33.62 12.64
N LEU A 50 13.21 -32.59 13.46
CA LEU A 50 13.87 -31.28 13.52
C LEU A 50 15.40 -31.40 13.55
N VAL A 51 16.07 -30.76 12.58
CA VAL A 51 17.49 -30.41 12.65
C VAL A 51 17.61 -28.90 12.50
N ALA A 52 18.24 -28.30 13.50
CA ALA A 52 18.53 -26.88 13.62
C ALA A 52 19.42 -26.39 12.47
N ALA A 53 19.02 -25.30 11.81
CA ALA A 53 19.85 -24.55 10.88
C ALA A 53 20.18 -23.18 11.48
N SER A 54 21.43 -23.03 11.93
CA SER A 54 22.08 -21.73 12.13
C SER A 54 22.28 -21.05 10.77
N PRO A 55 22.04 -19.74 10.60
CA PRO A 55 22.34 -19.06 9.35
C PRO A 55 23.82 -18.68 9.32
N THR A 56 24.65 -19.51 8.69
CA THR A 56 25.96 -19.08 8.19
C THR A 56 25.75 -18.44 6.82
N ALA A 57 25.93 -17.13 6.76
CA ALA A 57 25.93 -16.35 5.53
C ALA A 57 27.09 -16.75 4.59
N SER A 58 26.79 -16.95 3.31
CA SER A 58 27.65 -16.58 2.19
C SER A 58 26.79 -16.35 0.94
N PRO A 59 27.11 -15.34 0.11
CA PRO A 59 26.23 -14.88 -0.96
C PRO A 59 26.38 -15.76 -2.21
N GLY A 60 25.28 -16.43 -2.60
CA GLY A 60 25.11 -16.97 -3.95
C GLY A 60 24.61 -15.87 -4.90
N PRO A 61 24.92 -15.95 -6.20
CA PRO A 61 24.78 -14.84 -7.12
C PRO A 61 23.31 -14.50 -7.33
N ALA A 62 22.95 -13.25 -7.06
CA ALA A 62 21.65 -12.71 -7.44
C ALA A 62 21.57 -12.72 -8.97
N SER A 63 20.57 -13.43 -9.49
CA SER A 63 20.15 -13.35 -10.88
C SER A 63 19.85 -11.90 -11.20
N GLY A 64 20.74 -11.26 -11.95
CA GLY A 64 20.66 -9.85 -12.29
C GLY A 64 19.56 -9.61 -13.32
N ASP A 65 18.61 -8.77 -12.95
CA ASP A 65 17.85 -7.98 -13.93
C ASP A 65 18.65 -6.74 -14.29
N SER A 66 18.76 -6.52 -15.59
CA SER A 66 19.72 -5.69 -16.33
C SER A 66 19.66 -4.16 -16.14
N SER A 67 19.37 -3.66 -14.94
CA SER A 67 19.63 -2.25 -14.58
C SER A 67 20.92 -2.19 -13.76
N GLY A 68 21.86 -1.32 -14.09
CA GLY A 68 23.11 -1.16 -13.33
C GLY A 68 22.94 -0.61 -11.91
N TYR A 69 21.77 -0.79 -11.27
CA TYR A 69 21.45 -0.27 -9.94
C TYR A 69 21.87 -1.24 -8.82
N PRO A 70 22.28 -0.71 -7.65
CA PRO A 70 22.77 -1.53 -6.54
C PRO A 70 21.73 -2.49 -5.92
N ASP A 71 20.45 -2.14 -5.89
CA ASP A 71 19.39 -2.93 -5.28
C ASP A 71 17.99 -2.55 -5.82
N ALA A 72 16.94 -3.25 -5.39
CA ALA A 72 15.57 -3.04 -5.87
C ALA A 72 14.96 -1.68 -5.48
N SER A 73 15.50 -0.97 -4.48
CA SER A 73 14.97 0.35 -4.05
C SER A 73 15.10 1.44 -5.11
N TYR A 74 15.86 1.16 -6.18
CA TYR A 74 16.06 2.02 -7.34
C TYR A 74 15.06 1.79 -8.48
N THR A 75 14.41 0.64 -8.51
CA THR A 75 13.54 0.22 -9.61
C THR A 75 12.12 -0.09 -9.17
N ASP A 76 11.91 -0.26 -7.86
CA ASP A 76 10.62 -0.52 -7.26
C ASP A 76 10.43 0.38 -6.05
N GLY A 77 9.19 0.82 -5.84
CA GLY A 77 8.81 1.71 -4.77
C GLY A 77 7.39 2.21 -4.94
N ARG A 78 6.80 2.65 -3.83
CA ARG A 78 5.41 3.10 -3.84
C ARG A 78 5.29 4.57 -4.22
N LEU A 79 4.84 4.82 -5.44
CA LEU A 79 4.44 6.14 -5.90
C LEU A 79 2.93 6.28 -5.90
N ARG A 80 2.46 7.52 -5.84
CA ARG A 80 1.04 7.81 -5.90
C ARG A 80 0.45 7.51 -7.28
N PRO A 81 -0.77 6.96 -7.37
CA PRO A 81 -1.49 6.82 -8.64
C PRO A 81 -1.53 8.11 -9.47
N ALA A 82 -1.63 9.27 -8.81
CA ALA A 82 -1.52 10.58 -9.46
C ALA A 82 -0.28 10.75 -10.33
N TYR A 83 0.88 10.24 -9.89
CA TYR A 83 2.11 10.25 -10.70
C TYR A 83 1.96 9.39 -11.95
N GLY A 84 1.46 8.16 -11.81
CA GLY A 84 1.23 7.25 -12.94
C GLY A 84 0.30 7.83 -14.00
N TRP A 85 -0.78 8.50 -13.61
CA TRP A 85 -1.67 9.19 -14.56
C TRP A 85 -1.03 10.41 -15.20
N CYS A 86 -0.15 11.10 -14.49
CA CYS A 86 0.52 12.28 -14.99
C CYS A 86 1.53 11.93 -16.10
N VAL A 87 2.24 10.80 -15.96
CA VAL A 87 3.28 10.38 -16.93
C VAL A 87 2.76 9.52 -18.08
N ASP A 88 1.55 8.97 -17.97
CA ASP A 88 0.95 8.13 -19.02
C ASP A 88 0.87 8.86 -20.37
N GLY A 89 1.53 8.30 -21.39
CA GLY A 89 1.56 8.87 -22.74
C GLY A 89 2.26 10.23 -22.87
N VAL A 90 3.08 10.63 -21.89
CA VAL A 90 3.81 11.91 -21.96
C VAL A 90 5.02 11.82 -22.88
N GLU A 91 4.96 12.53 -24.00
CA GLU A 91 6.09 12.67 -24.94
C GLU A 91 6.89 13.96 -24.75
N ASP A 92 6.42 14.87 -23.87
CA ASP A 92 7.08 16.15 -23.61
C ASP A 92 7.91 16.09 -22.32
N ALA A 93 9.22 16.34 -22.44
CA ALA A 93 10.16 16.29 -21.32
C ALA A 93 9.80 17.28 -20.19
N GLY A 94 9.26 18.47 -20.54
CA GLY A 94 8.87 19.48 -19.56
C GLY A 94 7.69 19.03 -18.70
N LYS A 95 6.66 18.43 -19.32
CA LYS A 95 5.52 17.83 -18.62
C LYS A 95 5.95 16.66 -17.74
N LEU A 96 6.79 15.76 -18.26
CA LEU A 96 7.30 14.62 -17.50
C LEU A 96 8.03 15.09 -16.23
N GLN A 97 8.89 16.10 -16.34
CA GLN A 97 9.60 16.69 -15.21
C GLN A 97 8.69 17.39 -14.22
N ALA A 98 7.61 18.04 -14.68
CA ALA A 98 6.61 18.63 -13.78
C ALA A 98 5.91 17.55 -12.94
N CYS A 99 5.48 16.45 -13.57
CA CYS A 99 4.91 15.29 -12.87
C CYS A 99 5.86 14.75 -11.79
N GLY A 100 7.13 14.59 -12.14
CA GLY A 100 8.15 14.11 -11.21
C GLY A 100 8.43 15.06 -10.07
N LYS A 101 8.44 16.37 -10.34
CA LYS A 101 8.67 17.39 -9.30
C LYS A 101 7.55 17.38 -8.27
N ASP A 102 6.30 17.28 -8.71
CA ASP A 102 5.14 17.23 -7.83
C ASP A 102 5.15 15.97 -6.96
N GLU A 103 5.47 14.81 -7.54
CA GLU A 103 5.60 13.56 -6.79
C GLU A 103 6.81 13.58 -5.84
N LEU A 104 7.95 14.12 -6.28
CA LEU A 104 9.14 14.23 -5.45
C LEU A 104 8.89 15.11 -4.22
N ALA A 105 8.24 16.26 -4.40
CA ALA A 105 7.90 17.15 -3.29
C ALA A 105 7.00 16.46 -2.26
N TYR A 106 6.04 15.64 -2.71
CA TYR A 106 5.22 14.83 -1.82
C TYR A 106 6.05 13.81 -1.03
N GLN A 107 6.89 13.03 -1.71
CA GLN A 107 7.70 11.98 -1.08
C GLN A 107 8.76 12.57 -0.14
N GLU A 108 9.36 13.71 -0.48
CA GLU A 108 10.30 14.44 0.37
C GLU A 108 9.62 14.97 1.65
N GLY A 109 8.38 15.45 1.55
CA GLY A 109 7.57 15.84 2.70
C GLY A 109 7.38 14.68 3.69
N ARG A 110 7.00 13.50 3.17
CA ARG A 110 6.87 12.26 3.97
C ARG A 110 8.20 11.88 4.63
N LEU A 111 9.28 11.91 3.86
CA LEU A 111 10.62 11.60 4.35
C LEU A 111 11.04 12.55 5.47
N GLN A 112 10.78 13.85 5.32
CA GLN A 112 11.12 14.86 6.31
C GLN A 112 10.34 14.66 7.62
N GLU A 113 9.03 14.40 7.53
CA GLU A 113 8.20 14.11 8.69
C GLU A 113 8.71 12.86 9.43
N ALA A 114 8.94 11.77 8.71
CA ALA A 114 9.42 10.51 9.27
C ALA A 114 10.81 10.66 9.92
N ALA A 115 11.73 11.34 9.23
CA ALA A 115 13.07 11.62 9.77
C ALA A 115 13.01 12.52 11.01
N GLY A 116 12.08 13.49 11.05
CA GLY A 116 11.83 14.32 12.22
C GLY A 116 11.39 13.51 13.43
N LYS A 117 10.46 12.56 13.24
CA LYS A 117 10.00 11.64 14.30
C LYS A 117 11.12 10.75 14.83
N VAL A 118 11.90 10.12 13.94
CA VAL A 118 13.09 9.34 14.33
C VAL A 118 14.04 10.21 15.15
N ALA A 119 14.43 11.37 14.62
CA ALA A 119 15.42 12.23 15.25
C ALA A 119 14.97 12.82 16.60
N ALA A 120 13.68 12.92 16.86
CA ALA A 120 13.14 13.37 18.14
C ALA A 120 13.33 12.33 19.27
N GLY A 121 13.42 11.04 18.92
CA GLY A 121 13.63 9.95 19.88
C GLY A 121 15.10 9.61 20.16
N LEU A 122 16.06 10.29 19.51
CA LEU A 122 17.49 9.99 19.58
C LEU A 122 18.23 10.97 20.51
N ASP A 123 19.27 10.48 21.18
CA ASP A 123 20.27 11.34 21.83
C ASP A 123 21.15 12.10 20.81
N ALA A 124 22.00 13.00 21.29
CA ALA A 124 22.82 13.86 20.43
C ALA A 124 23.81 13.06 19.55
N ALA A 125 24.42 12.00 20.06
CA ALA A 125 25.38 11.20 19.31
C ALA A 125 24.66 10.37 18.23
N ALA A 126 23.57 9.70 18.61
CA ALA A 126 22.73 8.93 17.70
C ALA A 126 22.08 9.82 16.62
N LYS A 127 21.65 11.03 16.98
CA LYS A 127 21.11 12.00 16.02
C LYS A 127 22.14 12.44 14.99
N ASN A 128 23.38 12.71 15.41
CA ASN A 128 24.46 13.06 14.48
C ASN A 128 24.79 11.90 13.54
N ALA A 129 24.88 10.67 14.06
CA ALA A 129 25.09 9.47 13.26
C ALA A 129 23.94 9.26 12.25
N PHE A 130 22.69 9.40 12.70
CA PHE A 130 21.51 9.33 11.83
C PHE A 130 21.56 10.36 10.70
N LEU A 131 21.86 11.63 11.01
CA LEU A 131 21.97 12.69 9.99
C LEU A 131 23.10 12.40 8.99
N ALA A 132 24.23 11.87 9.44
CA ALA A 132 25.32 11.45 8.56
C ALA A 132 24.87 10.31 7.62
N THR A 133 24.15 9.31 8.13
CA THR A 133 23.57 8.24 7.31
C THR A 133 22.58 8.80 6.28
N GLN A 134 21.72 9.76 6.66
CA GLN A 134 20.80 10.41 5.72
C GLN A 134 21.55 11.17 4.62
N ALA A 135 22.63 11.89 4.96
CA ALA A 135 23.43 12.64 3.99
C ALA A 135 24.13 11.71 2.99
N THR A 136 24.73 10.62 3.47
CA THR A 136 25.36 9.60 2.61
C THR A 136 24.33 8.96 1.67
N TRP A 137 23.16 8.58 2.20
CA TRP A 137 22.09 8.00 1.38
C TRP A 137 21.59 8.98 0.30
N ARG A 138 21.42 10.28 0.62
CA ARG A 138 21.05 11.30 -0.38
C ARG A 138 22.11 11.43 -1.48
N SER A 139 23.38 11.53 -1.11
CA SER A 139 24.47 11.62 -2.08
C SER A 139 24.56 10.38 -2.98
N ASP A 140 24.30 9.20 -2.42
CA ASP A 140 24.25 7.95 -3.16
C ASP A 140 23.08 7.92 -4.16
N THR A 141 21.89 8.37 -3.74
CA THR A 141 20.74 8.53 -4.63
C THR A 141 21.01 9.52 -5.76
N ASP A 142 21.58 10.69 -5.47
CA ASP A 142 21.87 11.71 -6.48
C ASP A 142 22.89 11.24 -7.51
N ARG A 143 23.83 10.38 -7.10
CA ARG A 143 24.83 9.79 -8.00
C ARG A 143 24.23 8.79 -8.98
N HIS A 144 23.30 7.96 -8.52
CA HIS A 144 22.74 6.87 -9.32
C HIS A 144 21.51 7.31 -10.13
N CYS A 145 20.68 8.20 -9.59
CA CYS A 145 19.43 8.63 -10.21
C CYS A 145 19.59 9.93 -11.00
N VAL A 146 20.48 9.93 -12.00
CA VAL A 146 20.75 11.07 -12.88
C VAL A 146 20.62 10.67 -14.34
N ALA A 147 19.94 11.50 -15.12
CA ALA A 147 19.91 11.38 -16.58
C ALA A 147 21.00 12.26 -17.21
N ALA A 148 21.51 11.85 -18.37
CA ALA A 148 22.39 12.70 -19.16
C ALA A 148 21.65 13.99 -19.60
N VAL A 149 22.39 15.10 -19.77
CA VAL A 149 21.81 16.39 -20.17
C VAL A 149 21.10 16.31 -21.54
N THR A 150 21.50 15.38 -22.39
CA THR A 150 20.92 15.12 -23.71
C THR A 150 20.00 13.90 -23.74
N ALA A 151 19.56 13.41 -22.58
CA ALA A 151 18.71 12.24 -22.48
C ALA A 151 17.37 12.45 -23.21
N GLY A 152 16.90 11.40 -23.88
CA GLY A 152 15.52 11.32 -24.36
C GLY A 152 14.54 11.21 -23.20
N VAL A 153 13.25 11.36 -23.50
CA VAL A 153 12.14 11.32 -22.52
C VAL A 153 12.17 10.03 -21.69
N ASP A 154 12.42 8.88 -22.31
CA ASP A 154 12.48 7.58 -21.61
C ASP A 154 13.60 7.53 -20.55
N ASP A 155 14.78 8.05 -20.85
CA ASP A 155 15.90 8.05 -19.93
C ASP A 155 15.74 9.11 -18.82
N LEU A 156 15.08 10.23 -19.14
CA LEU A 156 14.63 11.20 -18.14
C LEU A 156 13.62 10.57 -17.17
N GLN A 157 12.67 9.79 -17.69
CA GLN A 157 11.66 9.12 -16.87
C GLN A 157 12.30 8.09 -15.94
N LYS A 158 13.21 7.25 -16.46
CA LYS A 158 13.94 6.27 -15.64
C LYS A 158 14.72 6.92 -14.49
N ALA A 159 15.46 8.00 -14.77
CA ALA A 159 16.22 8.70 -13.74
C ALA A 159 15.31 9.37 -12.70
N GLN A 160 14.17 9.89 -13.15
CA GLN A 160 13.14 10.46 -12.28
C GLN A 160 12.53 9.39 -11.37
N GLU A 161 12.05 8.28 -11.92
CA GLU A 161 11.46 7.17 -11.17
C GLU A 161 12.45 6.57 -10.17
N CYS A 162 13.72 6.40 -10.58
CA CYS A 162 14.81 6.01 -9.69
C CYS A 162 14.86 6.87 -8.42
N ARG A 163 14.84 8.21 -8.56
CA ARG A 163 14.89 9.11 -7.41
C ARG A 163 13.59 9.01 -6.60
N LEU A 164 12.44 8.98 -7.26
CA LEU A 164 11.14 8.90 -6.61
C LEU A 164 11.02 7.63 -5.74
N PHE A 165 11.37 6.47 -6.28
CA PHE A 165 11.38 5.19 -5.57
C PHE A 165 12.33 5.20 -4.38
N ARG A 166 13.55 5.72 -4.55
CA ARG A 166 14.53 5.84 -3.46
C ARG A 166 13.96 6.66 -2.29
N VAL A 167 13.39 7.83 -2.58
CA VAL A 167 12.82 8.71 -1.55
C VAL A 167 11.61 8.06 -0.88
N ALA A 168 10.70 7.47 -1.66
CA ALA A 168 9.51 6.80 -1.14
C ALA A 168 9.87 5.63 -0.20
N ASN A 169 10.77 4.75 -0.63
CA ASN A 169 11.23 3.61 0.18
C ASN A 169 11.94 4.06 1.47
N ARG A 170 12.75 5.13 1.39
CA ARG A 170 13.40 5.67 2.59
C ARG A 170 12.38 6.24 3.57
N ALA A 171 11.36 6.95 3.09
CA ALA A 171 10.29 7.45 3.94
C ALA A 171 9.56 6.30 4.65
N ASP A 172 9.19 5.24 3.91
CA ASP A 172 8.53 4.05 4.46
C ASP A 172 9.39 3.38 5.54
N ALA A 173 10.68 3.17 5.26
CA ALA A 173 11.60 2.56 6.21
C ALA A 173 11.72 3.37 7.53
N LEU A 174 11.73 4.71 7.45
CA LEU A 174 11.81 5.56 8.65
C LEU A 174 10.49 5.63 9.42
N LEU A 175 9.35 5.61 8.71
CA LEU A 175 8.04 5.54 9.35
C LEU A 175 7.89 4.24 10.14
N ALA A 176 8.30 3.11 9.55
CA ALA A 176 8.28 1.82 10.24
C ALA A 176 9.17 1.77 11.49
N GLN A 177 10.27 2.53 11.51
CA GLN A 177 11.20 2.59 12.65
C GLN A 177 10.76 3.54 13.78
N SER A 178 9.96 4.58 13.48
CA SER A 178 9.62 5.65 14.44
C SER A 178 8.23 5.57 15.05
N GLY A 179 7.35 4.73 14.51
CA GLY A 179 6.03 4.52 15.09
C GLY A 179 6.08 3.60 16.32
N PRO A 180 5.14 3.72 17.29
CA PRO A 180 4.76 2.55 18.09
C PRO A 180 4.38 1.40 17.14
N PRO A 181 4.47 0.12 17.58
CA PRO A 181 4.07 -1.00 16.75
C PRO A 181 2.70 -0.71 16.14
N ASP A 182 2.59 -0.82 14.81
CA ASP A 182 1.32 -0.58 14.15
C ASP A 182 0.33 -1.67 14.58
N THR A 183 -0.55 -1.32 15.52
CA THR A 183 -1.58 -2.22 16.04
C THR A 183 -2.82 -2.24 15.16
N SER A 184 -2.87 -1.48 14.07
CA SER A 184 -4.06 -1.41 13.21
C SER A 184 -4.39 -2.74 12.49
N TYR A 185 -3.45 -3.69 12.49
CA TYR A 185 -3.64 -5.05 11.99
C TYR A 185 -4.20 -6.01 13.04
N THR A 186 -4.10 -5.68 14.33
CA THR A 186 -4.45 -6.61 15.44
C THR A 186 -5.48 -6.05 16.41
N GLN A 187 -5.79 -4.76 16.33
CA GLN A 187 -6.72 -4.08 17.23
C GLN A 187 -7.56 -3.08 16.45
N ALA A 188 -8.86 -3.07 16.71
CA ALA A 188 -9.79 -2.08 16.19
C ALA A 188 -11.05 -1.97 17.07
N PRO A 189 -11.82 -0.88 16.94
CA PRO A 189 -13.12 -0.78 17.59
C PRO A 189 -14.15 -1.65 16.84
N LEU A 190 -14.24 -2.91 17.22
CA LEU A 190 -15.19 -3.88 16.68
C LEU A 190 -16.55 -3.80 17.39
N ARG A 191 -17.59 -4.28 16.71
CA ARG A 191 -18.95 -4.28 17.25
C ARG A 191 -19.11 -5.27 18.41
N PRO A 192 -19.91 -4.94 19.44
CA PRO A 192 -20.26 -5.91 20.49
C PRO A 192 -20.91 -7.19 19.93
N GLU A 193 -21.65 -7.09 18.83
CA GLU A 193 -22.26 -8.21 18.12
C GLU A 193 -21.22 -9.21 17.62
N TYR A 194 -20.09 -8.73 17.11
CA TYR A 194 -18.98 -9.59 16.67
C TYR A 194 -18.38 -10.35 17.85
N THR A 195 -18.14 -9.66 18.97
CA THR A 195 -17.62 -10.31 20.19
C THR A 195 -18.56 -11.41 20.68
N ARG A 196 -19.88 -11.19 20.65
CA ARG A 196 -20.86 -12.21 21.02
C ARG A 196 -20.85 -13.39 20.04
N CYS A 197 -20.79 -13.12 18.75
CA CYS A 197 -20.73 -14.16 17.71
C CYS A 197 -19.52 -15.08 17.90
N VAL A 198 -18.32 -14.51 18.11
CA VAL A 198 -17.08 -15.27 18.33
C VAL A 198 -17.17 -16.13 19.61
N GLN A 199 -17.79 -15.61 20.67
CA GLN A 199 -18.01 -16.37 21.91
C GLN A 199 -18.96 -17.56 21.68
N ASP A 200 -20.06 -17.35 20.94
CA ASP A 200 -21.05 -18.37 20.63
C ASP A 200 -20.52 -19.44 19.67
N ALA A 201 -19.55 -19.08 18.81
CA ALA A 201 -18.89 -20.00 17.88
C ALA A 201 -18.11 -21.12 18.56
N ARG A 202 -17.68 -20.94 19.82
CA ARG A 202 -16.96 -21.96 20.64
C ARG A 202 -15.77 -22.61 19.92
N GLY A 203 -15.07 -21.86 19.07
CA GLY A 203 -13.92 -22.34 18.31
C GLY A 203 -14.25 -23.20 17.09
N MET A 204 -15.51 -23.28 16.66
CA MET A 204 -15.89 -23.92 15.40
C MET A 204 -15.52 -23.00 14.22
N ASN A 205 -14.57 -23.44 13.40
CA ASN A 205 -14.01 -22.63 12.30
C ASN A 205 -15.10 -22.05 11.38
N ASP A 206 -16.04 -22.87 10.88
CA ASP A 206 -17.11 -22.41 9.99
C ASP A 206 -17.98 -21.29 10.60
N GLN A 207 -18.17 -21.32 11.93
CA GLN A 207 -18.92 -20.28 12.63
C GLN A 207 -18.08 -19.02 12.84
N LEU A 208 -16.78 -19.17 13.13
CA LEU A 208 -15.85 -18.04 13.21
C LEU A 208 -15.73 -17.32 11.86
N GLU A 209 -15.60 -18.06 10.77
CA GLU A 209 -15.57 -17.50 9.41
C GLU A 209 -16.84 -16.71 9.09
N ALA A 210 -18.01 -17.19 9.52
CA ALA A 210 -19.29 -16.49 9.35
C ALA A 210 -19.37 -15.20 10.19
N CYS A 211 -18.86 -15.23 11.44
CA CYS A 211 -18.74 -14.04 12.28
C CYS A 211 -17.82 -13.00 11.62
N ASP A 212 -16.65 -13.43 11.16
CA ASP A 212 -15.64 -12.58 10.53
C ASP A 212 -16.16 -11.96 9.22
N ALA A 213 -16.84 -12.75 8.39
CA ALA A 213 -17.45 -12.27 7.15
C ALA A 213 -18.50 -11.18 7.43
N THR A 214 -19.33 -11.38 8.45
CA THR A 214 -20.38 -10.43 8.84
C THR A 214 -19.79 -9.11 9.35
N GLU A 215 -18.71 -9.17 10.13
CA GLU A 215 -18.03 -7.97 10.64
C GLU A 215 -17.28 -7.21 9.55
N LEU A 216 -16.57 -7.94 8.69
CA LEU A 216 -15.87 -7.35 7.56
C LEU A 216 -16.83 -6.67 6.59
N ALA A 217 -17.96 -7.30 6.27
CA ALA A 217 -18.98 -6.72 5.40
C ALA A 217 -19.54 -5.41 5.97
N TYR A 218 -19.80 -5.36 7.28
CA TYR A 218 -20.26 -4.14 7.94
C TYR A 218 -19.26 -2.99 7.79
N HIS A 219 -17.99 -3.21 8.12
CA HIS A 219 -16.98 -2.15 8.00
C HIS A 219 -16.69 -1.75 6.56
N ARG A 220 -16.79 -2.67 5.59
CA ARG A 220 -16.72 -2.35 4.16
C ARG A 220 -17.82 -1.38 3.75
N THR A 221 -19.08 -1.70 4.05
CA THR A 221 -20.22 -0.83 3.73
C THR A 221 -20.06 0.55 4.36
N GLN A 222 -19.68 0.62 5.64
CA GLN A 222 -19.45 1.90 6.31
C GLN A 222 -18.32 2.72 5.66
N MET A 223 -17.23 2.06 5.23
CA MET A 223 -16.13 2.74 4.54
C MET A 223 -16.56 3.25 3.16
N GLU A 224 -17.28 2.43 2.39
CA GLU A 224 -17.78 2.77 1.05
C GLU A 224 -18.70 4.00 1.10
N GLU A 225 -19.58 4.10 2.10
CA GLU A 225 -20.45 5.26 2.29
C GLU A 225 -19.65 6.55 2.55
N VAL A 226 -18.59 6.48 3.36
CA VAL A 226 -17.72 7.63 3.66
C VAL A 226 -16.90 8.00 2.42
N VAL A 227 -16.37 7.01 1.71
CA VAL A 227 -15.65 7.21 0.44
C VAL A 227 -16.55 7.89 -0.58
N ALA A 228 -17.80 7.44 -0.75
CA ALA A 228 -18.74 8.03 -1.70
C ALA A 228 -18.96 9.53 -1.43
N ARG A 229 -19.14 9.92 -0.17
CA ARG A 229 -19.29 11.33 0.22
C ARG A 229 -18.04 12.17 -0.05
N ILE A 230 -16.85 11.63 0.19
CA ILE A 230 -15.59 12.30 -0.17
C ILE A 230 -15.49 12.45 -1.70
N MET A 231 -15.96 11.46 -2.45
CA MET A 231 -15.95 11.47 -3.91
C MET A 231 -16.97 12.43 -4.53
N ASP A 232 -18.07 12.72 -3.85
CA ASP A 232 -19.04 13.76 -4.25
C ASP A 232 -18.50 15.19 -4.02
N GLY A 233 -17.40 15.33 -3.29
CA GLY A 233 -16.70 16.61 -3.09
C GLY A 233 -16.05 17.15 -4.37
N PRO A 234 -15.76 18.47 -4.43
CA PRO A 234 -15.12 19.09 -5.59
C PRO A 234 -13.74 18.50 -5.87
N ASP A 235 -13.42 18.36 -7.16
CA ASP A 235 -12.10 17.92 -7.57
C ASP A 235 -11.03 18.98 -7.24
N GLY A 236 -9.83 18.50 -6.93
CA GLY A 236 -8.67 19.34 -6.66
C GLY A 236 -7.57 18.61 -5.93
N PRO A 237 -6.43 19.28 -5.69
CA PRO A 237 -5.22 18.63 -5.17
C PRO A 237 -5.39 17.90 -3.82
N ALA A 238 -6.35 18.34 -3.00
CA ALA A 238 -6.67 17.68 -1.73
C ALA A 238 -7.38 16.34 -1.93
N LYS A 239 -8.29 16.25 -2.91
CA LYS A 239 -8.99 15.01 -3.27
C LYS A 239 -8.04 14.04 -3.95
N ASP A 240 -7.15 14.53 -4.81
CA ASP A 240 -6.09 13.71 -5.43
C ASP A 240 -5.19 13.08 -4.36
N ARG A 241 -4.74 13.89 -3.39
CA ARG A 241 -3.96 13.39 -2.24
C ARG A 241 -4.72 12.31 -1.46
N TRP A 242 -6.01 12.53 -1.20
CA TRP A 242 -6.82 11.55 -0.50
C TRP A 242 -6.96 10.24 -1.28
N MET A 243 -7.18 10.30 -2.59
CA MET A 243 -7.24 9.13 -3.46
C MET A 243 -5.94 8.33 -3.40
N ASP A 244 -4.81 9.03 -3.43
CA ASP A 244 -3.49 8.42 -3.35
C ASP A 244 -3.24 7.76 -1.98
N GLU A 245 -3.65 8.41 -0.88
CA GLU A 245 -3.61 7.83 0.47
C GLU A 245 -4.49 6.58 0.58
N GLN A 246 -5.67 6.60 -0.04
CA GLN A 246 -6.60 5.47 -0.03
C GLN A 246 -6.05 4.28 -0.84
N ALA A 247 -5.46 4.53 -2.01
CA ALA A 247 -4.80 3.50 -2.81
C ALA A 247 -3.60 2.87 -2.07
N THR A 248 -2.79 3.71 -1.41
CA THR A 248 -1.67 3.29 -0.57
C THR A 248 -2.15 2.38 0.57
N TRP A 249 -3.20 2.79 1.28
CA TRP A 249 -3.77 2.00 2.35
C TRP A 249 -4.29 0.64 1.86
N ALA A 250 -4.93 0.59 0.69
CA ALA A 250 -5.46 -0.64 0.11
C ALA A 250 -4.35 -1.64 -0.25
N GLU A 251 -3.30 -1.17 -0.92
CA GLU A 251 -2.15 -2.01 -1.30
C GLU A 251 -1.39 -2.53 -0.07
N ASP A 252 -1.16 -1.69 0.94
CA ASP A 252 -0.50 -2.12 2.19
C ASP A 252 -1.34 -3.16 2.95
N THR A 253 -2.66 -2.95 3.02
CA THR A 253 -3.59 -3.90 3.64
C THR A 253 -3.59 -5.23 2.89
N GLY A 254 -3.61 -5.21 1.56
CA GLY A 254 -3.52 -6.42 0.74
C GLY A 254 -2.24 -7.20 1.00
N LYS A 255 -1.08 -6.53 0.98
CA LYS A 255 0.23 -7.16 1.22
C LYS A 255 0.34 -7.78 2.62
N ARG A 256 -0.20 -7.12 3.65
CA ARG A 256 -0.02 -7.55 5.05
C ARG A 256 -1.10 -8.48 5.58
N CYS A 257 -2.31 -8.42 5.03
CA CYS A 257 -3.43 -9.25 5.46
C CYS A 257 -3.74 -10.40 4.48
N SER A 258 -2.82 -10.72 3.56
CA SER A 258 -2.96 -11.91 2.70
C SER A 258 -2.59 -13.17 3.49
N PRO A 259 -3.32 -14.30 3.31
CA PRO A 259 -2.96 -15.57 3.95
C PRO A 259 -1.62 -16.07 3.41
N ALA A 260 -0.75 -16.53 4.30
CA ALA A 260 0.58 -17.03 3.93
C ALA A 260 0.54 -18.46 3.32
N ALA A 261 -0.49 -19.25 3.64
CA ALA A 261 -0.80 -20.56 3.06
C ALA A 261 -2.31 -20.89 3.26
N GLU A 262 -2.75 -22.04 2.75
CA GLU A 262 -4.18 -22.41 2.66
C GLU A 262 -4.75 -23.09 3.92
N SER A 263 -4.13 -22.94 5.09
CA SER A 263 -4.69 -23.51 6.32
C SER A 263 -5.81 -22.65 6.89
N VAL A 264 -6.85 -23.28 7.45
CA VAL A 264 -8.02 -22.57 8.03
C VAL A 264 -7.61 -21.54 9.09
N GLY A 265 -6.65 -21.87 9.95
CA GLY A 265 -6.16 -20.91 10.96
C GLY A 265 -5.55 -19.64 10.34
N GLN A 266 -4.80 -19.77 9.25
CA GLN A 266 -4.20 -18.61 8.58
C GLN A 266 -5.23 -17.79 7.79
N VAL A 267 -6.28 -18.43 7.27
CA VAL A 267 -7.41 -17.73 6.67
C VAL A 267 -8.12 -16.86 7.71
N LEU A 268 -8.38 -17.41 8.91
CA LEU A 268 -8.95 -16.67 10.03
C LEU A 268 -8.04 -15.51 10.49
N ASP A 269 -6.73 -15.72 10.58
CA ASP A 269 -5.77 -14.66 10.93
C ASP A 269 -5.77 -13.52 9.89
N ALA A 270 -5.76 -13.87 8.60
CA ALA A 270 -5.86 -12.92 7.50
C ALA A 270 -7.19 -12.14 7.53
N GLN A 271 -8.29 -12.82 7.84
CA GLN A 271 -9.60 -12.19 7.91
C GLN A 271 -9.73 -11.25 9.11
N SER A 272 -9.22 -11.64 10.27
CA SER A 272 -9.08 -10.78 11.46
C SER A 272 -8.23 -9.53 11.17
N CYS A 273 -7.11 -9.70 10.46
CA CYS A 273 -6.30 -8.58 9.98
C CYS A 273 -7.10 -7.60 9.10
N LEU A 274 -7.86 -8.12 8.13
CA LEU A 274 -8.72 -7.30 7.27
C LEU A 274 -9.79 -6.55 8.07
N ILE A 275 -10.48 -7.23 9.00
CA ILE A 275 -11.50 -6.62 9.85
C ILE A 275 -10.91 -5.43 10.60
N ASN A 276 -9.76 -5.61 11.26
CA ASN A 276 -9.10 -4.54 12.00
C ASN A 276 -8.73 -3.34 11.10
N ARG A 277 -8.23 -3.62 9.89
CA ARG A 277 -7.83 -2.58 8.94
C ARG A 277 -9.01 -1.76 8.44
N TYR A 278 -10.11 -2.41 8.07
CA TYR A 278 -11.32 -1.73 7.61
C TYR A 278 -12.01 -0.96 8.74
N ALA A 279 -12.09 -1.53 9.94
CA ALA A 279 -12.68 -0.87 11.11
C ALA A 279 -11.93 0.42 11.48
N ASN A 280 -10.61 0.37 11.58
CA ASN A 280 -9.79 1.54 11.89
C ASN A 280 -9.87 2.62 10.80
N ARG A 281 -9.77 2.22 9.52
CA ARG A 281 -9.84 3.16 8.40
C ARG A 281 -11.19 3.88 8.33
N THR A 282 -12.28 3.15 8.59
CA THR A 282 -13.62 3.73 8.65
C THR A 282 -13.71 4.84 9.70
N VAL A 283 -13.23 4.60 10.93
CA VAL A 283 -13.23 5.60 12.00
C VAL A 283 -12.38 6.82 11.67
N GLU A 284 -11.21 6.58 11.07
CA GLU A 284 -10.31 7.64 10.61
C GLU A 284 -11.02 8.55 9.59
N LEU A 285 -11.62 7.96 8.55
CA LEU A 285 -12.29 8.70 7.48
C LEU A 285 -13.51 9.48 8.00
N GLN A 286 -14.34 8.85 8.85
CA GLN A 286 -15.47 9.52 9.50
C GLN A 286 -15.05 10.70 10.40
N THR A 287 -13.85 10.61 10.99
CA THR A 287 -13.32 11.71 11.81
C THR A 287 -12.83 12.87 10.94
N ARG A 288 -12.25 12.57 9.78
CA ARG A 288 -11.79 13.58 8.82
C ARG A 288 -12.95 14.35 8.17
N GLU A 289 -14.06 13.68 7.83
CA GLU A 289 -15.26 14.34 7.29
C GLU A 289 -15.88 15.39 8.23
N ARG A 290 -15.69 15.23 9.55
CA ARG A 290 -16.29 16.11 10.56
C ARG A 290 -15.45 17.36 10.88
N ARG A 291 -14.28 17.50 10.28
CA ARG A 291 -13.36 18.64 10.48
C ARG A 291 -13.44 19.59 9.29
#